data_AF-A0A956YV58-F1
#
_entry.id   AF-A0A956YV58-F1
#
_cell.length_a   1.000
_cell.length_b   1.000
_cell.length_c   1.000
_cell.angle_alpha   90.00
_cell.angle_beta   90.00
_cell.angle_gamma   90.00
#
_symmetry.space_group_name_H-M   'P 1'
#
loop_
_entity.id
_entity.type
_entity.pdbx_description
1 polymer ?
#
loop_
_entity_poly.entity_id
_entity_poly.type
_entity_poly.pdbx_seq_one_letter_code
_entity_poly.pdbx_strand_id
1 'polypeptide(L)'
;MHDRRQPPPPARPLPRRPQPRARKRTSWRPWLLMGGALTFGSVLALGAVAFVALLLMATPDRVAAGVTVAGQDIGGSSEREAETLIADLAARPIALVDGVRQWQVTPGEFG
;
A
#
# COMPACT_ATOMS: atom_id res chain seq x y z
N MET A 1 -34.67 62.46 -82.65
CA MET A 1 -35.25 62.06 -81.34
C MET A 1 -34.45 60.87 -80.83
N HIS A 2 -33.57 61.06 -79.84
CA HIS A 2 -32.73 59.98 -79.28
C HIS A 2 -33.33 59.53 -77.94
N ASP A 3 -33.94 58.35 -77.93
CA ASP A 3 -34.44 57.66 -76.75
C ASP A 3 -33.26 57.01 -76.01
N ARG A 4 -32.75 57.66 -74.96
CA ARG A 4 -31.69 57.13 -74.11
C ARG A 4 -32.33 56.24 -73.04
N ARG A 5 -32.39 54.94 -73.30
CA ARG A 5 -32.68 53.93 -72.27
C ARG A 5 -31.52 53.88 -71.27
N GLN A 6 -31.70 54.51 -70.12
CA GLN A 6 -30.78 54.36 -68.99
C GLN A 6 -30.85 52.92 -68.47
N PRO A 7 -29.70 52.23 -68.28
CA PRO A 7 -29.69 50.94 -67.62
C PRO A 7 -30.01 51.08 -66.13
N PRO A 8 -30.67 50.10 -65.49
CA PRO A 8 -30.95 50.14 -64.06
C PRO A 8 -29.64 50.10 -63.25
N PRO A 9 -29.57 50.81 -62.11
CA PRO A 9 -28.37 50.83 -61.27
C PRO A 9 -28.09 49.43 -60.67
N PRO A 10 -26.80 49.07 -60.47
CA PRO A 10 -26.43 47.78 -59.93
C PRO A 10 -26.90 47.61 -58.47
N ALA A 11 -27.52 46.47 -58.19
CA ALA A 11 -27.97 46.10 -56.84
C ALA A 11 -26.77 46.03 -55.88
N ARG A 12 -26.84 46.78 -54.77
CA ARG A 12 -25.82 46.72 -53.71
C ARG A 12 -25.94 45.40 -52.94
N PRO A 13 -24.85 44.64 -52.73
CA PRO A 13 -24.89 43.46 -51.88
C PRO A 13 -25.19 43.86 -50.43
N LEU A 14 -26.25 43.28 -49.86
CA LEU A 14 -26.59 43.46 -48.45
C LEU A 14 -25.48 42.87 -47.55
N PRO A 15 -25.13 43.52 -46.43
CA PRO A 15 -24.16 42.99 -45.49
C PRO A 15 -24.66 41.69 -44.88
N ARG A 16 -23.94 40.59 -45.12
CA ARG A 16 -24.19 39.30 -44.45
C ARG A 16 -24.00 39.49 -42.95
N ARG A 17 -25.06 39.25 -42.18
CA ARG A 17 -24.99 39.21 -40.71
C ARG A 17 -23.92 38.20 -40.29
N PRO A 18 -23.03 38.55 -39.34
CA PRO A 18 -22.07 37.59 -38.79
C PRO A 18 -22.85 36.47 -38.09
N GLN A 19 -22.70 35.24 -38.57
CA GLN A 19 -23.22 34.07 -37.86
C GLN A 19 -22.44 33.91 -36.54
N PRO A 20 -23.13 33.71 -35.41
CA PRO A 20 -22.45 33.45 -34.15
C PRO A 20 -21.69 32.12 -34.27
N ARG A 21 -20.36 32.20 -34.22
CA ARG A 21 -19.50 31.01 -34.14
C ARG A 21 -19.94 30.22 -32.91
N ALA A 22 -20.39 28.98 -33.11
CA ALA A 22 -20.72 28.08 -32.02
C ALA A 22 -19.50 27.97 -31.09
N ARG A 23 -19.62 28.52 -29.87
CA ARG A 23 -18.60 28.36 -28.83
C ARG A 23 -18.43 26.86 -28.60
N LYS A 24 -17.23 26.35 -28.87
CA LYS A 24 -16.85 24.98 -28.47
C LYS A 24 -17.05 24.89 -26.96
N ARG A 25 -18.11 24.21 -26.54
CA ARG A 25 -18.34 23.87 -25.14
C ARG A 25 -17.21 22.93 -24.77
N THR A 26 -16.19 23.44 -24.09
CA THR A 26 -15.19 22.61 -23.41
C THR A 26 -15.97 21.61 -22.57
N SER A 27 -15.95 20.35 -22.98
CA SER A 27 -16.59 19.28 -22.26
C SER A 27 -15.78 19.07 -20.98
N TRP A 28 -16.34 19.45 -19.84
CA TRP A 28 -15.77 19.19 -18.51
C TRP A 28 -15.68 17.68 -18.20
N ARG A 29 -16.49 16.87 -18.89
CA ARG A 29 -16.59 15.41 -18.72
C ARG A 29 -15.26 14.64 -18.81
N PRO A 30 -14.39 14.82 -19.82
CA PRO A 30 -13.06 14.21 -19.85
C PRO A 30 -12.17 14.64 -18.67
N TRP A 31 -12.34 15.83 -18.12
CA TRP A 31 -11.57 16.29 -16.96
C TRP A 31 -12.00 15.57 -15.66
N LEU A 32 -13.30 15.31 -15.50
CA LEU A 32 -13.82 14.46 -14.41
C LEU A 32 -13.37 13.01 -14.52
N LEU A 33 -13.33 12.46 -15.74
CA LEU A 33 -12.83 11.09 -15.96
C LEU A 33 -11.34 10.98 -15.68
N MET A 34 -10.54 11.98 -16.08
CA MET A 34 -9.12 12.03 -15.78
C MET A 34 -8.86 12.17 -14.27
N GLY A 35 -9.60 13.05 -13.60
CA GLY A 35 -9.51 13.24 -12.15
C GLY A 35 -9.95 12.00 -11.38
N GLY A 36 -11.04 11.35 -11.79
CA GLY A 36 -11.56 10.12 -11.18
C GLY A 36 -10.62 8.93 -11.36
N ALA A 37 -10.02 8.77 -12.54
CA ALA A 37 -9.02 7.72 -12.78
C ALA A 37 -7.77 7.95 -11.91
N LEU A 38 -7.34 9.20 -11.75
CA LEU A 38 -6.18 9.54 -10.93
C LEU A 38 -6.45 9.27 -9.44
N THR A 39 -7.61 9.69 -8.92
CA THR A 39 -7.96 9.46 -7.51
C THR A 39 -8.15 7.97 -7.24
N PHE A 40 -8.84 7.25 -8.12
CA PHE A 40 -9.05 5.81 -7.97
C PHE A 40 -7.72 5.04 -8.01
N GLY A 41 -6.84 5.38 -8.96
CA GLY A 41 -5.49 4.80 -9.02
C GLY A 41 -4.67 5.11 -7.78
N SER A 42 -4.77 6.33 -7.24
CA SER A 42 -4.05 6.73 -6.02
C SER A 42 -4.55 5.98 -4.80
N VAL A 43 -5.86 5.81 -4.65
CA VAL A 43 -6.46 5.04 -3.55
C VAL A 43 -6.04 3.57 -3.61
N LEU A 44 -6.03 2.97 -4.81
CA LEU A 44 -5.55 1.60 -4.99
C LEU A 44 -4.07 1.46 -4.66
N ALA A 45 -3.24 2.40 -5.11
CA ALA A 45 -1.81 2.39 -4.82
C ALA A 45 -1.54 2.52 -3.31
N LEU A 46 -2.21 3.46 -2.64
CA LEU A 46 -2.09 3.62 -1.18
C LEU A 46 -2.60 2.40 -0.43
N GLY A 47 -3.72 1.80 -0.87
CA GLY A 47 -4.25 0.56 -0.31
C GLY A 47 -3.27 -0.60 -0.46
N ALA A 48 -2.63 -0.75 -1.62
CA ALA A 48 -1.61 -1.77 -1.85
C ALA A 48 -0.37 -1.56 -0.97
N VAL A 49 0.12 -0.33 -0.84
CA VAL A 49 1.24 0.00 0.05
C VAL A 49 0.90 -0.30 1.51
N ALA A 50 -0.29 0.10 1.97
CA ALA A 50 -0.75 -0.18 3.32
C ALA A 50 -0.89 -1.69 3.58
N PHE A 51 -1.41 -2.44 2.60
CA PHE A 51 -1.52 -3.89 2.70
C PHE A 51 -0.15 -4.58 2.80
N VAL A 52 0.82 -4.17 1.98
CA VAL A 52 2.20 -4.68 2.05
C VAL A 52 2.86 -4.31 3.38
N ALA A 53 2.69 -3.08 3.85
CA ALA A 53 3.21 -2.65 5.15
C ALA A 53 2.63 -3.49 6.30
N LEU A 54 1.33 -3.81 6.23
CA LEU A 54 0.67 -4.64 7.23
C LEU A 54 1.18 -6.09 7.20
N LEU A 55 1.44 -6.65 6.01
CA LEU A 55 2.07 -7.97 5.87
C LEU A 55 3.50 -7.99 6.46
N LEU A 56 4.28 -6.93 6.23
CA LEU A 56 5.62 -6.82 6.78
C LEU A 56 5.60 -6.72 8.31
N MET A 57 4.68 -5.95 8.89
CA MET A 57 4.48 -5.87 10.34
C MET A 57 3.91 -7.15 10.95
N ALA A 58 3.16 -7.94 10.17
CA ALA A 58 2.65 -9.23 10.62
C ALA A 58 3.71 -10.35 10.59
N THR A 59 4.93 -10.07 10.11
CA THR A 59 6.02 -11.05 10.17
C THR A 59 6.42 -11.25 11.63
N PRO A 60 6.25 -12.45 12.20
CA PRO A 60 6.58 -12.67 13.60
C PRO A 60 8.09 -12.51 13.81
N ASP A 61 8.46 -11.84 14.90
CA ASP A 61 9.85 -11.79 15.33
C ASP A 61 10.34 -13.22 15.59
N ARG A 62 11.47 -13.55 14.95
CA ARG A 62 12.12 -14.85 15.07
C ARG A 62 13.42 -14.69 15.82
N VAL A 63 13.71 -15.67 16.65
CA VAL A 63 15.02 -15.79 17.29
C VAL A 63 16.08 -15.96 16.20
N ALA A 64 17.21 -15.28 16.34
CA ALA A 64 18.32 -15.39 15.39
C ALA A 64 18.75 -16.86 15.21
N ALA A 65 19.18 -17.21 14.00
CA ALA A 65 19.65 -18.57 13.72
C ALA A 65 20.89 -18.92 14.56
N GLY A 66 20.98 -20.18 15.01
CA GLY A 66 22.12 -20.68 15.78
C GLY A 66 22.11 -20.32 17.27
N VAL A 67 21.01 -19.80 17.80
CA VAL A 67 20.84 -19.60 19.25
C VAL A 67 20.45 -20.92 19.90
N THR A 68 21.29 -21.40 20.80
CA THR A 68 21.05 -22.61 21.59
C THR A 68 20.99 -22.28 23.09
N VAL A 69 20.02 -22.83 23.80
CA VAL A 69 19.86 -22.68 25.26
C VAL A 69 19.90 -24.08 25.89
N ALA A 70 20.85 -24.30 26.82
CA ALA A 70 21.08 -25.60 27.47
C ALA A 70 21.17 -26.80 26.50
N GLY A 71 21.73 -26.58 25.31
CA GLY A 71 21.87 -27.61 24.26
C GLY A 71 20.63 -27.80 23.38
N GLN A 72 19.53 -27.08 23.63
CA GLN A 72 18.35 -27.06 22.79
C GLN A 72 18.42 -25.89 21.80
N ASP A 73 18.31 -26.18 20.51
CA ASP A 73 18.27 -25.18 19.45
C ASP A 73 16.90 -24.46 19.45
N ILE A 74 16.95 -23.14 19.59
CA ILE A 74 15.77 -22.25 19.52
C ILE A 74 15.89 -21.27 18.35
N GLY A 75 16.96 -21.37 17.54
CA GLY A 75 17.21 -20.46 16.44
C GLY A 75 16.18 -20.62 15.32
N GLY A 76 15.69 -19.51 14.79
CA GLY A 76 14.69 -19.48 13.72
C GLY A 76 13.25 -19.74 14.20
N SER A 77 13.04 -20.13 15.46
CA SER A 77 11.74 -20.23 16.10
C SER A 77 11.11 -18.85 16.25
N SER A 78 9.78 -18.79 16.17
CA SER A 78 9.05 -17.57 16.56
C SER A 78 9.19 -17.33 18.06
N GLU A 79 9.03 -16.09 18.52
CA GLU A 79 9.05 -15.74 19.95
C GLU A 79 8.18 -16.68 20.79
N ARG A 80 6.91 -16.88 20.40
CA ARG A 80 5.96 -17.76 21.10
C ARG A 80 6.43 -19.21 21.16
N GLU A 81 7.06 -19.69 20.09
CA GLU A 81 7.58 -21.06 20.02
C GLU A 81 8.83 -21.20 20.90
N ALA A 82 9.73 -20.22 20.86
CA ALA A 82 10.90 -20.16 21.74
C ALA A 82 10.48 -20.11 23.23
N GLU A 83 9.47 -19.32 23.58
CA GLU A 83 8.90 -19.28 24.93
C GLU A 83 8.43 -20.66 25.38
N THR A 84 7.71 -21.39 24.52
CA THR A 84 7.24 -22.74 24.87
C THR A 84 8.39 -23.73 25.05
N LEU A 85 9.43 -23.66 24.21
CA LEU A 85 10.61 -24.53 24.33
C LEU A 85 11.40 -24.22 25.61
N ILE A 86 11.55 -22.94 25.95
CA ILE A 86 12.23 -22.50 27.17
C ILE A 86 11.40 -22.89 28.40
N ALA A 87 10.07 -22.73 28.36
CA ALA A 87 9.19 -23.12 29.46
C ALA A 87 9.26 -24.63 29.75
N ASP A 88 9.28 -25.46 28.71
CA ASP A 88 9.47 -26.91 28.86
C ASP A 88 10.84 -27.25 29.46
N LEU A 89 11.90 -26.62 28.98
CA LEU A 89 13.24 -26.79 29.53
C LEU A 89 13.32 -26.35 31.00
N ALA A 90 12.72 -25.20 31.32
CA ALA A 90 12.70 -24.64 32.66
C ALA A 90 11.94 -25.53 33.66
N ALA A 91 11.00 -26.36 33.19
CA ALA A 91 10.25 -27.30 34.01
C ALA A 91 10.95 -28.65 34.23
N ARG A 92 12.04 -28.94 33.50
CA ARG A 92 12.76 -30.22 33.63
C ARG A 92 13.70 -30.19 34.85
N PRO A 93 13.58 -31.14 35.79
CA PRO A 93 14.50 -31.22 36.92
C PRO A 93 15.91 -31.55 36.43
N ILE A 94 16.90 -30.82 36.95
CA ILE A 94 18.32 -31.09 36.74
C ILE A 94 18.98 -31.50 38.07
N ALA A 95 19.96 -32.40 37.97
CA ALA A 95 20.76 -32.79 39.12
C ALA A 95 21.98 -31.87 39.25
N LEU A 96 22.05 -31.12 40.34
CA LEU A 96 23.28 -30.44 40.77
C LEU A 96 24.09 -31.41 41.62
N VAL A 97 25.35 -31.61 41.28
CA VAL A 97 26.27 -32.49 42.00
C VAL A 97 27.45 -31.66 42.51
N ASP A 98 27.67 -31.70 43.82
CA ASP A 98 28.83 -31.13 44.49
C ASP A 98 29.55 -32.22 45.32
N GLY A 99 30.54 -32.85 44.70
CA GLY A 99 31.28 -33.97 45.28
C GLY A 99 30.38 -35.16 45.59
N VAL A 100 29.99 -35.29 46.87
CA VAL A 100 29.09 -36.34 47.38
C VAL A 100 27.65 -35.89 47.60
N ARG A 101 27.36 -34.58 47.45
CA ARG A 101 26.02 -34.03 47.64
C ARG A 101 25.32 -33.90 46.28
N GLN A 102 24.04 -34.23 46.26
CA GLN A 102 23.21 -34.11 45.07
C GLN A 102 21.88 -33.45 45.43
N TRP A 103 21.47 -32.46 44.64
CA TRP A 103 20.17 -31.82 44.74
C TRP A 103 19.46 -31.91 43.40
N GLN A 104 18.15 -32.16 43.44
CA GLN A 104 17.30 -31.96 42.29
C GLN A 104 16.77 -30.54 42.35
N VAL A 105 17.03 -29.76 41.32
CA VAL A 105 16.53 -28.40 41.20
C VAL A 105 15.86 -28.21 39.84
N THR A 106 14.94 -27.28 39.78
CA THR A 106 14.25 -26.95 38.54
C THR A 106 14.81 -25.62 38.03
N PRO A 107 15.32 -25.50 36.79
CA PRO A 107 15.94 -24.26 36.32
C PRO A 107 15.03 -23.04 36.45
N GLY A 108 13.71 -23.21 36.28
CA GLY A 108 12.73 -22.15 36.46
C GLY A 108 12.65 -21.54 37.88
N GLU A 109 13.27 -22.17 38.89
CA GLU A 109 13.39 -21.63 40.24
C GLU A 109 14.45 -20.52 40.34
N PHE A 110 15.35 -20.39 39.35
CA PHE A 110 16.47 -19.45 39.38
C PHE A 110 16.25 -18.17 38.56
N GLY A 111 15.13 -18.07 37.82
CA GLY A 111 14.77 -16.88 37.02
C GLY A 111 15.06 -17.02 35.52
#